data_AF-A0AAN2C8V4-F1
#
_entry.id   AF-A0AAN2C8V4-F1
#
_cell.length_a   1.000
_cell.length_b   1.000
_cell.length_c   1.000
_cell.angle_alpha   90.00
_cell.angle_beta   90.00
_cell.angle_gamma   90.00
#
_symmetry.space_group_name_H-M   'P 1'
#
loop_
_entity.id
_entity.type
_entity.pdbx_description
1 polymer ?
#
loop_
_entity_poly.entity_id
_entity_poly.type
_entity_poly.pdbx_seq_one_letter_code
_entity_poly.pdbx_strand_id
1 'polypeptide(L)'
;MHPSLLPLYRGATPLQSALRDGRAETGVTIIAMDAGMDTGDILLQERTTVAAAETYGELHDRLALRGAALVLDAIERWERGTLERTPQGALGIPGAEIDATLTRPLGKDDLLIDWSAPPQRIVDLVRSLSPEPSARTRDAAGEPLKVARVHVEPRVEGAVPEAALDLADGRRIVVETAPGTNARAVLDAGDARIVFDSVTPAGKGPLDAARFAQFIVQSQRSAAARAR
;
A
#
# COMPACT_ATOMS: atom_id res chain seq x y z
N MET A 1 -21.09 2.98 7.95
CA MET A 1 -20.14 3.72 7.10
C MET A 1 -19.20 2.70 6.48
N HIS A 2 -18.93 2.83 5.19
CA HIS A 2 -18.05 1.95 4.44
C HIS A 2 -16.97 2.77 3.72
N PRO A 3 -15.67 2.46 3.85
CA PRO A 3 -14.60 3.29 3.29
C PRO A 3 -14.28 2.88 1.84
N SER A 4 -15.29 2.93 0.98
CA SER A 4 -15.15 2.88 -0.47
C SER A 4 -16.29 3.64 -1.15
N LEU A 5 -16.23 3.75 -2.48
CA LEU A 5 -17.34 4.14 -3.33
C LEU A 5 -18.15 2.90 -3.71
N LEU A 6 -19.11 2.53 -2.87
CA LEU A 6 -20.02 1.41 -3.16
C LEU A 6 -20.80 1.64 -4.47
N PRO A 7 -21.09 0.57 -5.23
CA PRO A 7 -20.94 -0.86 -4.90
C PRO A 7 -19.53 -1.46 -5.03
N LEU A 8 -18.51 -0.70 -5.42
CA LEU A 8 -17.16 -1.25 -5.57
C LEU A 8 -16.50 -1.47 -4.20
N TYR A 9 -15.67 -2.50 -4.10
CA TYR A 9 -14.91 -2.81 -2.89
C TYR A 9 -15.78 -3.12 -1.66
N ARG A 10 -16.85 -3.91 -1.81
CA ARG A 10 -17.58 -4.47 -0.65
C ARG A 10 -16.67 -5.43 0.14
N GLY A 11 -16.91 -5.58 1.43
CA GLY A 11 -16.24 -6.56 2.28
C GLY A 11 -15.16 -5.98 3.20
N ALA A 12 -14.22 -6.85 3.60
CA ALA A 12 -13.40 -6.62 4.79
C ALA A 12 -12.21 -5.66 4.60
N THR A 13 -11.68 -5.47 3.39
CA THR A 13 -10.42 -4.72 3.15
C THR A 13 -10.51 -3.71 1.99
N PRO A 14 -11.56 -2.87 1.94
CA PRO A 14 -11.85 -1.96 0.84
C PRO A 14 -10.68 -1.03 0.47
N LEU A 15 -10.10 -0.33 1.45
CA LEU A 15 -9.05 0.65 1.19
C LEU A 15 -7.74 0.02 0.75
N GLN A 16 -7.34 -1.08 1.39
CA GLN A 16 -6.15 -1.82 0.96
C GLN A 16 -6.32 -2.32 -0.47
N SER A 17 -7.50 -2.84 -0.82
CA SER A 17 -7.79 -3.35 -2.16
C SER A 17 -7.79 -2.23 -3.20
N ALA A 18 -8.42 -1.09 -2.91
CA ALA A 18 -8.41 0.08 -3.80
C ALA A 18 -6.98 0.62 -4.04
N LEU A 19 -6.14 0.67 -3.00
CA LEU A 19 -4.74 1.07 -3.14
C LEU A 19 -3.92 0.06 -3.96
N ARG A 20 -4.13 -1.23 -3.70
CA ARG A 20 -3.45 -2.33 -4.42
C ARG A 20 -3.81 -2.37 -5.91
N ASP A 21 -5.04 -1.98 -6.25
CA ASP A 21 -5.50 -1.86 -7.64
C ASP A 21 -4.99 -0.58 -8.33
N GLY A 22 -4.31 0.30 -7.59
CA GLY A 22 -3.79 1.56 -8.12
C GLY A 22 -4.88 2.60 -8.39
N ARG A 23 -6.01 2.56 -7.66
CA ARG A 23 -7.11 3.51 -7.87
C ARG A 23 -6.67 4.94 -7.57
N ALA A 24 -6.91 5.84 -8.53
CA ALA A 24 -6.66 7.27 -8.36
C ALA A 24 -7.74 7.97 -7.51
N GLU A 25 -8.87 7.31 -7.29
CA GLU A 25 -10.00 7.84 -6.52
C GLU A 25 -10.63 6.75 -5.67
N THR A 26 -11.11 7.16 -4.50
CA THR A 26 -11.92 6.35 -3.58
C THR A 26 -12.89 7.27 -2.85
N GLY A 27 -13.46 6.82 -1.74
CA GLY A 27 -14.36 7.63 -0.95
C GLY A 27 -14.86 6.93 0.30
N VAL A 28 -15.87 7.55 0.90
CA VAL A 28 -16.66 6.98 1.98
C VAL A 28 -18.13 6.93 1.56
N THR A 29 -18.81 5.87 1.96
CA THR A 29 -20.24 5.70 1.75
C THR A 29 -20.94 5.51 3.10
N ILE A 30 -21.99 6.28 3.33
CA ILE A 30 -22.97 5.98 4.39
C ILE A 30 -24.02 5.09 3.77
N ILE A 31 -24.14 3.88 4.30
CA ILE A 31 -25.09 2.88 3.82
C ILE A 31 -26.15 2.61 4.85
N ALA A 32 -27.36 2.32 4.38
CA ALA A 32 -28.33 1.63 5.18
C ALA A 32 -27.96 0.14 5.25
N MET A 33 -27.86 -0.41 6.45
CA MET A 33 -27.56 -1.83 6.62
C MET A 33 -28.74 -2.68 6.13
N ASP A 34 -28.41 -3.80 5.49
CA ASP A 34 -29.33 -4.87 5.12
C ASP A 34 -28.73 -6.23 5.50
N ALA A 35 -29.32 -7.33 5.03
CA ALA A 35 -28.86 -8.68 5.36
C ALA A 35 -27.60 -9.12 4.58
N GLY A 36 -27.21 -8.40 3.53
CA GLY A 36 -26.04 -8.74 2.73
C GLY A 36 -24.78 -8.01 3.19
N MET A 37 -23.64 -8.42 2.63
CA MET A 37 -22.35 -7.79 2.92
C MET A 37 -22.23 -6.48 2.15
N ASP A 38 -22.42 -5.36 2.84
CA ASP A 38 -22.32 -3.99 2.30
C ASP A 38 -23.20 -3.77 1.05
N THR A 39 -24.38 -4.41 1.00
CA THR A 39 -25.29 -4.37 -0.18
C THR A 39 -26.41 -3.35 -0.07
N GLY A 40 -26.71 -2.86 1.13
CA GLY A 40 -27.85 -1.98 1.33
C GLY A 40 -27.72 -0.61 0.67
N ASP A 41 -28.84 0.12 0.62
CA ASP A 41 -28.94 1.38 -0.12
C ASP A 41 -27.92 2.42 0.34
N ILE A 42 -27.41 3.18 -0.62
CA ILE A 42 -26.54 4.32 -0.37
C ILE A 42 -27.40 5.48 0.15
N LEU A 43 -27.00 6.03 1.29
CA LEU A 43 -27.61 7.21 1.91
C LEU A 43 -26.86 8.47 1.51
N LEU A 44 -25.53 8.46 1.66
CA LEU A 44 -24.63 9.52 1.23
C LEU A 44 -23.33 8.88 0.74
N GLN A 45 -22.65 9.53 -0.20
CA GLN A 45 -21.35 9.08 -0.69
C GLN A 45 -20.48 10.30 -1.00
N GLU A 46 -19.21 10.25 -0.61
CA GLU A 46 -18.24 11.31 -0.84
C GLU A 46 -16.99 10.75 -1.51
N ARG A 47 -16.64 11.32 -2.67
CA ARG A 47 -15.45 10.97 -3.47
C ARG A 47 -14.24 11.82 -3.07
N THR A 48 -13.07 11.22 -3.14
CA THR A 48 -11.78 11.91 -3.04
C THR A 48 -10.73 11.29 -3.94
N THR A 49 -9.79 12.12 -4.40
CA THR A 49 -8.54 11.65 -5.01
C THR A 49 -7.67 10.93 -3.99
N VAL A 50 -6.86 10.00 -4.48
CA VAL A 50 -5.81 9.30 -3.75
C VAL A 50 -4.47 9.80 -4.28
N ALA A 51 -3.59 10.31 -3.42
CA ALA A 51 -2.28 10.77 -3.88
C ALA A 51 -1.39 9.58 -4.27
N ALA A 52 -0.48 9.78 -5.24
CA ALA A 52 0.34 8.70 -5.80
C ALA A 52 1.18 7.94 -4.74
N ALA A 53 1.67 8.66 -3.74
CA ALA A 53 2.46 8.10 -2.64
C ALA A 53 1.65 7.90 -1.34
N GLU A 54 0.33 8.15 -1.37
CA GLU A 54 -0.52 8.01 -0.19
C GLU A 54 -0.58 6.55 0.25
N THR A 55 -0.26 6.32 1.52
CA THR A 55 -0.32 5.01 2.17
C THR A 55 -1.71 4.73 2.73
N TYR A 56 -1.97 3.46 3.04
CA TYR A 56 -3.21 3.05 3.69
C TYR A 56 -3.46 3.83 4.98
N GLY A 57 -2.46 3.99 5.85
CA GLY A 57 -2.62 4.74 7.10
C GLY A 57 -3.01 6.20 6.87
N GLU A 58 -2.31 6.89 5.95
CA GLU A 58 -2.61 8.29 5.62
C GLU A 58 -4.02 8.45 5.02
N LEU A 59 -4.39 7.56 4.10
CA LEU A 59 -5.71 7.56 3.47
C LEU A 59 -6.81 7.22 4.49
N HIS A 60 -6.58 6.21 5.33
CA HIS A 60 -7.50 5.78 6.39
C HIS A 60 -7.83 6.94 7.34
N ASP A 61 -6.80 7.60 7.88
CA ASP A 61 -6.99 8.68 8.86
C ASP A 61 -7.74 9.86 8.25
N ARG A 62 -7.42 10.20 6.99
CA ARG A 62 -8.10 11.24 6.24
C ARG A 62 -9.57 10.89 5.96
N LEU A 63 -9.86 9.65 5.57
CA LEU A 63 -11.23 9.19 5.31
C LEU A 63 -12.04 9.02 6.60
N ALA A 64 -11.40 8.72 7.74
CA ALA A 64 -12.08 8.67 9.03
C ALA A 64 -12.69 10.03 9.40
N LEU A 65 -11.95 11.13 9.17
CA LEU A 65 -12.46 12.48 9.40
C LEU A 65 -13.60 12.85 8.45
N ARG A 66 -13.45 12.56 7.16
CA ARG A 66 -14.51 12.81 6.16
C ARG A 66 -15.76 11.96 6.44
N GLY A 67 -15.57 10.70 6.74
CA GLY A 67 -16.62 9.77 7.11
C GLY A 67 -17.40 10.22 8.35
N ALA A 68 -16.72 10.72 9.38
CA ALA A 68 -17.38 11.29 10.56
C ALA A 68 -18.27 12.50 10.19
N ALA A 69 -17.76 13.42 9.37
CA ALA A 69 -18.54 14.56 8.88
C ALA A 69 -19.76 14.10 8.05
N LEU A 70 -19.59 13.11 7.18
CA LEU A 70 -20.65 12.58 6.34
C LEU A 70 -21.73 11.82 7.15
N VAL A 71 -21.35 11.15 8.24
CA VAL A 71 -22.31 10.56 9.19
C VAL A 71 -23.17 11.64 9.84
N LEU A 72 -22.58 12.76 10.27
CA LEU A 72 -23.33 13.86 10.87
C LEU A 72 -24.33 14.48 9.88
N ASP A 73 -23.92 14.70 8.62
CA ASP A 73 -24.82 15.15 7.55
C ASP A 73 -25.96 14.15 7.32
N ALA A 74 -25.68 12.84 7.32
CA ALA A 74 -26.73 11.82 7.19
C ALA A 74 -27.76 11.90 8.32
N ILE A 75 -27.31 12.09 9.57
CA ILE A 75 -28.20 12.22 10.74
C ILE A 75 -29.05 13.49 10.63
N GLU A 76 -28.47 14.63 10.26
CA GLU A 76 -29.18 15.89 10.11
C GLU A 76 -30.26 15.80 9.01
N ARG A 77 -29.95 15.17 7.87
CA ARG A 77 -30.92 14.92 6.80
C ARG A 77 -32.01 13.94 7.21
N TRP A 78 -31.67 12.93 8.02
CA TRP A 78 -32.63 11.97 8.57
C TRP A 78 -33.65 12.67 9.47
N GLU A 79 -33.19 13.50 10.41
CA GLU A 79 -34.05 14.26 11.33
C GLU A 79 -35.01 15.21 10.59
N ARG A 80 -34.56 15.77 9.46
CA ARG A 80 -35.37 16.63 8.59
C ARG A 80 -36.32 15.87 7.65
N GLY A 81 -36.22 14.54 7.58
CA GLY A 81 -36.98 13.74 6.61
C GLY A 81 -36.56 13.95 5.15
N THR A 82 -35.32 14.38 4.93
CA THR A 82 -34.74 14.69 3.60
C THR A 82 -33.69 13.68 3.14
N LEU A 83 -33.40 12.65 3.95
CA LEU A 83 -32.43 11.63 3.58
C LEU A 83 -33.02 10.64 2.57
N GLU A 84 -32.50 10.68 1.35
CA GLU A 84 -32.88 9.76 0.29
C GLU A 84 -32.06 8.46 0.35
N ARG A 85 -32.63 7.39 -0.20
CA ARG A 85 -31.97 6.09 -0.33
C ARG A 85 -31.83 5.77 -1.81
N THR A 86 -30.61 5.47 -2.24
CA THR A 86 -30.32 5.03 -3.60
C THR A 86 -29.92 3.56 -3.58
N PRO A 87 -30.74 2.66 -4.15
CA PRO A 87 -30.34 1.27 -4.32
C PRO A 87 -29.05 1.17 -5.12
N GLN A 88 -28.08 0.37 -4.66
CA GLN A 88 -26.77 0.29 -5.32
C GLN A 88 -26.88 -0.13 -6.79
N GLY A 89 -27.87 -0.97 -7.14
CA GLY A 89 -28.14 -1.39 -8.51
C GLY A 89 -28.60 -0.25 -9.45
N ALA A 90 -29.08 0.87 -8.90
CA ALA A 90 -29.46 2.05 -9.69
C ALA A 90 -28.25 2.83 -10.21
N LEU A 91 -27.03 2.57 -9.71
CA LEU A 91 -25.80 3.24 -10.15
C LEU A 91 -25.27 2.73 -11.50
N GLY A 92 -25.86 1.67 -12.07
CA GLY A 92 -25.49 1.16 -13.39
C GLY A 92 -24.09 0.53 -13.46
N ILE A 93 -23.43 0.27 -12.32
CA ILE A 93 -22.15 -0.44 -12.29
C ILE A 93 -22.39 -1.91 -12.65
N PRO A 94 -21.70 -2.47 -13.67
CA PRO A 94 -21.87 -3.86 -14.06
C PRO A 94 -21.59 -4.82 -12.91
N GLY A 95 -22.42 -5.86 -12.76
CA GLY A 95 -22.24 -6.89 -11.72
C GLY A 95 -20.84 -7.51 -11.74
N ALA A 96 -20.28 -7.74 -12.94
CA ALA A 96 -18.92 -8.26 -13.09
C ALA A 96 -17.83 -7.34 -12.51
N GLU A 97 -18.03 -6.02 -12.53
CA GLU A 97 -17.09 -5.05 -11.92
C GLU A 97 -17.22 -5.05 -10.39
N ILE A 98 -18.44 -5.21 -9.88
CA ILE A 98 -18.70 -5.38 -8.44
C ILE A 98 -18.04 -6.66 -7.94
N ASP A 99 -18.27 -7.79 -8.64
CA ASP A 99 -17.72 -9.09 -8.28
C ASP A 99 -16.18 -9.09 -8.31
N ALA A 100 -15.58 -8.42 -9.30
CA ALA A 100 -14.13 -8.28 -9.42
C ALA A 100 -13.49 -7.44 -8.31
N THR A 101 -14.27 -6.64 -7.58
CA THR A 101 -13.77 -5.78 -6.50
C THR A 101 -14.17 -6.26 -5.10
N LEU A 102 -14.85 -7.40 -4.96
CA LEU A 102 -15.16 -7.96 -3.63
C LEU A 102 -13.87 -8.21 -2.83
N THR A 103 -13.88 -7.79 -1.58
CA THR A 103 -12.69 -7.83 -0.72
C THR A 103 -12.84 -8.88 0.38
N ARG A 104 -11.71 -9.48 0.77
CA ARG A 104 -11.63 -10.49 1.83
C ARG A 104 -10.64 -10.07 2.91
N PRO A 105 -10.66 -10.69 4.11
CA PRO A 105 -9.61 -10.49 5.09
C PRO A 105 -8.22 -10.77 4.51
N LEU A 106 -7.22 -9.99 4.91
CA LEU A 106 -5.82 -10.21 4.54
C LEU A 106 -5.31 -11.51 5.18
N GLY A 107 -4.71 -12.36 4.35
CA GLY A 107 -3.91 -13.51 4.75
C GLY A 107 -2.41 -13.19 4.76
N LYS A 108 -1.60 -14.17 5.17
CA LYS A 108 -0.14 -14.00 5.22
C LYS A 108 0.47 -13.79 3.83
N ASP A 109 -0.07 -14.46 2.82
CA ASP A 109 0.45 -14.41 1.45
C ASP A 109 0.18 -13.05 0.78
N ASP A 110 -0.89 -12.35 1.19
CA ASP A 110 -1.18 -11.00 0.71
C ASP A 110 -0.15 -9.95 1.15
N LEU A 111 0.72 -10.32 2.08
CA LEU A 111 1.78 -9.45 2.60
C LEU A 111 3.09 -9.61 1.83
N LEU A 112 3.23 -10.64 1.00
CA LEU A 112 4.50 -10.96 0.35
C LEU A 112 4.69 -10.09 -0.89
N ILE A 113 5.89 -9.52 -1.01
CA ILE A 113 6.28 -8.76 -2.20
C ILE A 113 6.75 -9.73 -3.27
N ASP A 114 6.05 -9.73 -4.41
CA ASP A 114 6.55 -10.32 -5.64
C ASP A 114 7.36 -9.27 -6.41
N TRP A 115 8.69 -9.37 -6.29
CA TRP A 115 9.63 -8.49 -6.99
C TRP A 115 9.70 -8.71 -8.50
N SER A 116 8.96 -9.68 -9.05
CA SER A 116 8.80 -9.86 -10.50
C SER A 116 7.64 -9.04 -11.08
N ALA A 117 6.76 -8.52 -10.23
CA ALA A 117 5.63 -7.71 -10.67
C ALA A 117 6.09 -6.35 -11.25
N PRO A 118 5.24 -5.69 -12.06
CA PRO A 118 5.52 -4.34 -12.54
C PRO A 118 5.86 -3.39 -11.37
N PRO A 119 6.84 -2.47 -11.51
CA PRO A 119 7.30 -1.62 -10.39
C PRO A 119 6.18 -0.87 -9.68
N GLN A 120 5.21 -0.34 -10.43
CA GLN A 120 4.06 0.36 -9.86
C GLN A 120 3.18 -0.57 -9.01
N ARG A 121 3.02 -1.85 -9.38
CA ARG A 121 2.26 -2.82 -8.59
C ARG A 121 2.94 -3.13 -7.26
N ILE A 122 4.26 -3.09 -7.22
CA ILE A 122 5.03 -3.23 -5.98
C ILE A 122 4.82 -2.00 -5.08
N VAL A 123 4.85 -0.78 -5.65
CA VAL A 123 4.53 0.45 -4.91
C VAL A 123 3.10 0.39 -4.35
N ASP A 124 2.13 0.02 -5.18
CA ASP A 124 0.72 -0.09 -4.80
C ASP A 124 0.50 -1.14 -3.69
N LEU A 125 1.17 -2.28 -3.77
CA LEU A 125 1.17 -3.29 -2.70
C LEU A 125 1.76 -2.71 -1.40
N VAL A 126 2.96 -2.13 -1.46
CA VAL A 126 3.65 -1.59 -0.27
C VAL A 126 2.80 -0.51 0.40
N ARG A 127 2.29 0.45 -0.36
CA ARG A 127 1.48 1.54 0.19
C ARG A 127 0.13 1.05 0.73
N SER A 128 -0.47 0.01 0.13
CA SER A 128 -1.73 -0.59 0.61
C SER A 128 -1.63 -1.27 1.98
N LEU A 129 -0.41 -1.64 2.40
CA LEU A 129 -0.16 -2.34 3.66
C LEU A 129 0.57 -1.48 4.69
N SER A 130 0.90 -0.24 4.34
CA SER A 130 1.64 0.67 5.20
C SER A 130 0.73 1.46 6.13
N PRO A 131 1.09 1.65 7.42
CA PRO A 131 2.32 1.20 8.07
C PRO A 131 2.27 -0.24 8.62
N GLU A 132 1.08 -0.74 8.96
CA GLU A 132 0.84 -2.10 9.45
C GLU A 132 -0.33 -2.70 8.63
N PRO A 133 -0.24 -3.96 8.16
CA PRO A 133 0.70 -5.02 8.54
C PRO A 133 2.11 -4.97 7.92
N SER A 134 2.35 -4.00 7.04
CA SER A 134 3.52 -3.83 6.17
C SER A 134 3.69 -4.97 5.16
N ALA A 135 4.07 -4.62 3.93
CA ALA A 135 4.54 -5.60 2.95
C ALA A 135 5.86 -6.22 3.42
N ARG A 136 6.17 -7.44 2.97
CA ARG A 136 7.26 -8.26 3.53
C ARG A 136 8.02 -8.99 2.43
N THR A 137 9.32 -9.11 2.64
CA THR A 137 10.20 -10.00 1.89
C THR A 137 11.18 -10.67 2.86
N ARG A 138 12.10 -11.49 2.35
CA ARG A 138 13.12 -12.16 3.15
C ARG A 138 14.50 -11.99 2.52
N ASP A 139 15.52 -11.83 3.35
CA ASP A 139 16.90 -11.95 2.88
C ASP A 139 17.27 -13.41 2.56
N ALA A 140 18.46 -13.61 2.01
CA ALA A 140 18.97 -14.94 1.68
C ALA A 140 19.18 -15.85 2.89
N ALA A 141 19.23 -15.31 4.12
CA ALA A 141 19.25 -16.09 5.36
C ALA A 141 17.85 -16.47 5.84
N GLY A 142 16.79 -15.99 5.18
CA GLY A 142 15.40 -16.22 5.53
C GLY A 142 14.85 -15.25 6.57
N GLU A 143 15.62 -14.25 6.99
CA GLU A 143 15.18 -13.24 7.97
C GLU A 143 14.17 -12.29 7.34
N PRO A 144 13.09 -11.93 8.05
CA PRO A 144 12.06 -11.06 7.51
C PRO A 144 12.53 -9.60 7.37
N LEU A 145 12.17 -8.98 6.26
CA LEU A 145 12.22 -7.53 6.06
C LEU A 145 10.80 -7.02 5.84
N LYS A 146 10.34 -6.11 6.71
CA LYS A 146 9.10 -5.35 6.48
C LYS A 146 9.43 -4.10 5.66
N VAL A 147 8.72 -3.88 4.57
CA VAL A 147 8.85 -2.73 3.67
C VAL A 147 7.58 -1.90 3.79
N ALA A 148 7.72 -0.66 4.27
CA ALA A 148 6.59 0.24 4.51
C ALA A 148 6.51 1.36 3.46
N ARG A 149 7.63 1.73 2.83
CA ARG A 149 7.63 2.75 1.78
C ARG A 149 8.72 2.49 0.76
N VAL A 150 8.33 2.58 -0.51
CA VAL A 150 9.19 2.54 -1.69
C VAL A 150 8.65 3.51 -2.73
N HIS A 151 9.52 3.92 -3.66
CA HIS A 151 9.12 4.62 -4.88
C HIS A 151 9.90 4.11 -6.09
N VAL A 152 9.43 4.47 -7.27
CA VAL A 152 10.08 4.10 -8.55
C VAL A 152 10.82 5.30 -9.09
N GLU A 153 12.06 5.10 -9.49
CA GLU A 153 12.86 6.06 -10.25
C GLU A 153 13.30 5.43 -11.58
N PRO A 154 13.54 6.23 -12.63
CA PRO A 154 14.24 5.76 -13.82
C PRO A 154 15.62 5.18 -13.47
N ARG A 155 16.09 4.25 -14.29
CA ARG A 155 17.48 3.79 -14.20
C ARG A 155 18.44 4.94 -14.52
N VAL A 156 19.48 5.08 -13.72
CA VAL A 156 20.53 6.09 -13.92
C VAL A 156 21.85 5.40 -14.20
N GLU A 157 22.55 5.86 -15.23
CA GLU A 157 23.89 5.38 -15.57
C GLU A 157 24.95 5.98 -14.62
N GLY A 158 26.05 5.24 -14.42
CA GLY A 158 27.16 5.70 -13.58
C GLY A 158 26.92 5.62 -12.08
N ALA A 159 25.83 4.99 -11.63
CA ALA A 159 25.67 4.62 -10.23
C ALA A 159 26.75 3.61 -9.81
N VAL A 160 27.42 3.87 -8.70
CA VAL A 160 28.50 3.01 -8.20
C VAL A 160 27.95 2.11 -7.10
N PRO A 161 27.99 0.77 -7.26
CA PRO A 161 27.55 -0.15 -6.22
C PRO A 161 28.59 -0.23 -5.09
N GLU A 162 28.13 -0.16 -3.85
CA GLU A 162 28.96 -0.15 -2.64
C GLU A 162 28.77 -1.39 -1.77
N ALA A 163 27.55 -1.90 -1.70
CA ALA A 163 27.17 -3.07 -0.94
C ALA A 163 25.90 -3.70 -1.52
N ALA A 164 25.58 -4.92 -1.11
CA ALA A 164 24.33 -5.58 -1.47
C ALA A 164 23.80 -6.44 -0.33
N LEU A 165 22.48 -6.59 -0.32
CA LEU A 165 21.74 -7.57 0.46
C LEU A 165 21.06 -8.53 -0.51
N ASP A 166 21.44 -9.81 -0.44
CA ASP A 166 20.81 -10.86 -1.23
C ASP A 166 19.44 -11.21 -0.63
N LEU A 167 18.42 -11.36 -1.48
CA LEU A 167 17.08 -11.78 -1.13
C LEU A 167 16.90 -13.28 -1.32
N ALA A 168 15.92 -13.86 -0.63
CA ALA A 168 15.62 -15.29 -0.70
C ALA A 168 15.25 -15.79 -2.11
N ASP A 169 14.79 -14.89 -2.99
CA ASP A 169 14.43 -15.18 -4.38
C ASP A 169 15.59 -14.98 -5.38
N GLY A 170 16.81 -14.73 -4.87
CA GLY A 170 18.03 -14.53 -5.67
C GLY A 170 18.19 -13.11 -6.22
N ARG A 171 17.23 -12.20 -6.01
CA ARG A 171 17.41 -10.78 -6.31
C ARG A 171 18.30 -10.11 -5.26
N ARG A 172 18.76 -8.89 -5.57
CA ARG A 172 19.65 -8.14 -4.70
C ARG A 172 19.13 -6.73 -4.51
N ILE A 173 19.10 -6.29 -3.25
CA ILE A 173 18.99 -4.88 -2.90
C ILE A 173 20.41 -4.34 -2.88
N VAL A 174 20.73 -3.46 -3.82
CA VAL A 174 22.05 -2.87 -3.98
C VAL A 174 22.08 -1.50 -3.31
N VAL A 175 23.10 -1.24 -2.52
CA VAL A 175 23.43 0.12 -2.09
C VAL A 175 24.27 0.75 -3.17
N GLU A 176 23.77 1.83 -3.76
CA GLU A 176 24.46 2.57 -4.79
C GLU A 176 24.43 4.07 -4.53
N THR A 177 25.42 4.77 -5.05
CA THR A 177 25.49 6.23 -5.05
C THR A 177 25.48 6.73 -6.49
N ALA A 178 24.41 7.44 -6.87
CA ALA A 178 24.32 8.13 -8.16
C ALA A 178 24.98 9.53 -8.06
N PRO A 179 25.53 10.06 -9.17
CA PRO A 179 26.20 11.37 -9.17
C PRO A 179 25.36 12.48 -8.52
N GLY A 180 25.95 13.18 -7.54
CA GLY A 180 25.30 14.30 -6.84
C GLY A 180 24.23 13.90 -5.81
N THR A 181 24.14 12.62 -5.44
CA THR A 181 23.14 12.12 -4.48
C THR A 181 23.79 11.33 -3.33
N ASN A 182 23.02 11.04 -2.28
CA ASN A 182 23.46 10.15 -1.19
C ASN A 182 23.28 8.68 -1.57
N ALA A 183 24.03 7.80 -0.91
CA ALA A 183 23.87 6.36 -1.02
C ALA A 183 22.43 5.93 -0.69
N ARG A 184 21.84 5.10 -1.55
CA ARG A 184 20.47 4.60 -1.43
C ARG A 184 20.43 3.11 -1.70
N ALA A 185 19.52 2.43 -1.01
CA ALA A 185 19.21 1.03 -1.27
C ALA A 185 18.19 0.95 -2.41
N VAL A 186 18.51 0.22 -3.47
CA VAL A 186 17.66 0.06 -4.65
C VAL A 186 17.55 -1.40 -5.06
N LEU A 187 16.45 -1.76 -5.72
CA LEU A 187 16.31 -3.03 -6.43
C LEU A 187 16.09 -2.74 -7.92
N ASP A 188 16.85 -3.43 -8.76
CA ASP A 188 16.76 -3.31 -10.21
C ASP A 188 15.46 -3.91 -10.74
N ALA A 189 14.74 -3.16 -11.56
CA ALA A 189 13.47 -3.54 -12.16
C ALA A 189 13.43 -3.23 -13.66
N GLY A 190 14.56 -3.45 -14.36
CA GLY A 190 14.69 -3.26 -15.80
C GLY A 190 15.05 -1.81 -16.14
N ASP A 191 14.15 -1.10 -16.81
CA ASP A 191 14.36 0.33 -17.16
C ASP A 191 14.10 1.28 -15.97
N ALA A 192 13.70 0.73 -14.83
CA ALA A 192 13.42 1.45 -13.60
C ALA A 192 14.11 0.80 -12.40
N ARG A 193 14.15 1.53 -11.29
CA ARG A 193 14.64 1.07 -9.99
C ARG A 193 13.58 1.31 -8.93
N ILE A 194 13.49 0.37 -8.00
CA ILE A 194 12.67 0.53 -6.79
C ILE A 194 13.59 1.01 -5.68
N VAL A 195 13.35 2.21 -5.19
CA VAL A 195 14.12 2.83 -4.10
C VAL A 195 13.40 2.56 -2.77
N PHE A 196 14.17 2.14 -1.76
CA PHE A 196 13.63 1.82 -0.44
C PHE A 196 13.69 3.03 0.50
N ASP A 197 12.52 3.51 0.94
CA ASP A 197 12.41 4.70 1.78
C ASP A 197 12.21 4.41 3.26
N SER A 198 11.52 3.31 3.58
CA SER A 198 11.26 2.88 4.94
C SER A 198 11.20 1.36 5.04
N VAL A 199 12.16 0.78 5.75
CA VAL A 199 12.32 -0.67 5.92
C VAL A 199 12.58 -1.00 7.39
N THR A 200 12.02 -2.10 7.87
CA THR A 200 12.28 -2.64 9.20
C THR A 200 12.91 -4.03 9.06
N PRO A 201 14.25 -4.14 9.19
CA PRO A 201 14.92 -5.42 9.29
C PRO A 201 14.55 -6.18 10.57
N ALA A 202 14.78 -7.49 10.59
CA ALA A 202 14.55 -8.34 11.75
C ALA A 202 15.27 -7.81 13.01
N GLY A 203 14.52 -7.73 14.12
CA GLY A 203 15.05 -7.26 15.41
C GLY A 203 15.43 -5.77 15.47
N LYS A 204 15.07 -4.97 14.47
CA LYS A 204 15.30 -3.51 14.43
C LYS A 204 13.99 -2.74 14.46
N GLY A 205 14.08 -1.44 14.76
CA GLY A 205 13.00 -0.49 14.48
C GLY A 205 13.01 -0.04 13.02
N PRO A 206 12.00 0.73 12.58
CA PRO A 206 11.95 1.29 11.22
C PRO A 206 13.19 2.14 10.92
N LEU A 207 13.78 1.92 9.75
CA LEU A 207 14.91 2.65 9.21
C LEU A 207 14.46 3.45 8.00
N ASP A 208 14.84 4.73 7.95
CA ASP A 208 14.75 5.54 6.74
C ASP A 208 15.73 5.05 5.65
N ALA A 209 15.62 5.61 4.45
CA ALA A 209 16.45 5.26 3.30
C ALA A 209 17.96 5.24 3.60
N ALA A 210 18.47 6.28 4.26
CA ALA A 210 19.89 6.45 4.52
C ALA A 210 20.38 5.42 5.56
N ARG A 211 19.60 5.23 6.64
CA ARG A 211 19.91 4.24 7.68
C ARG A 211 19.81 2.81 7.15
N PHE A 212 18.88 2.54 6.22
CA PHE A 212 18.76 1.23 5.60
C PHE A 212 19.95 0.94 4.67
N ALA A 213 20.41 1.91 3.87
CA ALA A 213 21.64 1.77 3.09
C ALA A 213 22.86 1.47 3.98
N GLN A 214 23.02 2.22 5.09
CA GLN A 214 24.09 1.97 6.06
C GLN A 214 23.99 0.59 6.72
N PHE A 215 22.77 0.13 7.02
CA PHE A 215 22.53 -1.20 7.57
C PHE A 215 23.04 -2.31 6.63
N ILE A 216 22.78 -2.19 5.32
CA ILE A 216 23.26 -3.18 4.33
C ILE A 216 24.79 -3.19 4.29
N VAL A 217 25.43 -2.01 4.20
CA VAL A 217 26.91 -1.89 4.19
C VAL A 217 27.54 -2.53 5.44
N GLN A 218 26.99 -2.26 6.63
CA GLN A 218 27.49 -2.81 7.89
C GLN A 218 27.28 -4.32 7.98
N SER A 219 26.13 -4.82 7.50
CA SER A 219 25.79 -6.25 7.52
C SER A 219 26.74 -7.05 6.63
N GLN A 220 27.03 -6.57 5.42
CA GLN A 220 27.96 -7.23 4.51
C GLN A 220 29.39 -7.24 5.05
N ARG A 221 29.87 -6.13 5.63
CA ARG A 221 31.19 -6.08 6.29
C ARG A 221 31.30 -7.06 7.45
N SER A 222 30.26 -7.14 8.28
CA SER A 222 30.22 -8.06 9.42
C SER A 222 30.22 -9.52 8.97
N ALA A 223 29.51 -9.86 7.89
CA ALA A 223 29.53 -11.19 7.30
C ALA A 223 30.92 -11.55 6.75
N ALA A 224 31.55 -10.63 6.01
CA ALA A 224 32.90 -10.84 5.47
C ALA A 224 33.97 -11.02 6.56
N ALA A 225 33.84 -10.31 7.69
CA ALA A 225 34.76 -10.46 8.83
C ALA A 225 34.61 -11.82 9.54
N ARG A 226 33.39 -12.38 9.60
CA ARG A 226 33.14 -13.72 10.21
C ARG A 226 33.60 -14.88 9.34
N ALA A 227 33.77 -14.67 8.04
CA ALA A 227 34.22 -15.69 7.09
C ALA A 227 35.76 -15.81 6.98
N ARG A 228 36.50 -14.96 7.70
CA ARG A 228 37.97 -14.98 7.80
C ARG A 228 38.39 -15.60 9.13
#